data_AF-A0AB35XV98-F1
#
_entry.id   AF-A0AB35XV98-F1
#
_cell.length_a   1.000
_cell.length_b   1.000
_cell.length_c   1.000
_cell.angle_alpha   90.00
_cell.angle_beta   90.00
_cell.angle_gamma   90.00
#
_symmetry.space_group_name_H-M   'P 1'
#
loop_
_entity.id
_entity.type
_entity.pdbx_description
1 polymer ?
#
loop_
_entity_poly.entity_id
_entity_poly.type
_entity_poly.pdbx_seq_one_letter_code
_entity_poly.pdbx_strand_id
1 'polypeptide(L)'
;MGGSHGMGGGGAAAVAPAVQVAPQAAPVVQAVAPPAPPKPKPKQTREQQLLAQVKGNPAALMQMSDQDAADTVAAVEKQAIATDGSQRDCFVQRYMAEIGWATNKPELLTDAAYEKARKKAGEESMYHADKNFGGKTGKHYNQQLQTGSTAYYSEGYSGAGTYWAHNSAADSACYGRYQVKAFLNRKAKLVTTYTLANDARQLKRQKPKLYAALIGAKRGYGRNEESLYPILAAARGCNVIVRDTFSPQVSRSAGQYIVTLDRGALTMSKKTVAGATTYMNNW
;
A
#
# COMPACT_ATOMS: atom_id res chain seq x y z
N MET A 1 1.82 -49.67 -79.86
CA MET A 1 2.72 -49.44 -81.01
C MET A 1 2.25 -48.18 -81.71
N GLY A 2 3.18 -47.26 -82.02
CA GLY A 2 3.03 -46.14 -82.97
C GLY A 2 2.05 -45.03 -82.55
N GLY A 3 2.40 -43.75 -82.48
CA GLY A 3 3.47 -43.02 -83.14
C GLY A 3 2.90 -42.04 -84.17
N SER A 4 3.62 -40.94 -84.36
CA SER A 4 3.51 -39.88 -85.39
C SER A 4 2.44 -38.80 -85.14
N HIS A 5 2.79 -37.53 -84.89
CA HIS A 5 3.56 -36.54 -85.66
C HIS A 5 2.92 -36.18 -87.01
N GLY A 6 2.45 -34.93 -87.10
CA GLY A 6 2.08 -34.26 -88.35
C GLY A 6 2.62 -32.83 -88.35
N MET A 7 3.66 -32.64 -89.16
CA MET A 7 4.36 -31.39 -89.45
C MET A 7 3.59 -30.50 -90.44
N GLY A 8 3.92 -29.20 -90.43
CA GLY A 8 3.73 -28.23 -91.51
C GLY A 8 3.87 -26.82 -90.92
N GLY A 9 4.98 -26.09 -91.06
CA GLY A 9 5.58 -25.61 -92.33
C GLY A 9 4.72 -24.44 -92.82
N GLY A 10 5.14 -23.19 -92.94
CA GLY A 10 6.44 -22.56 -93.10
C GLY A 10 6.20 -21.34 -94.00
N GLY A 11 6.78 -20.18 -93.71
CA GLY A 11 6.59 -18.99 -94.56
C GLY A 11 7.01 -17.69 -93.91
N ALA A 12 8.31 -17.40 -93.97
CA ALA A 12 8.96 -16.21 -93.46
C ALA A 12 9.02 -15.09 -94.51
N ALA A 13 8.99 -13.84 -94.05
CA ALA A 13 9.78 -12.75 -94.63
C ALA A 13 10.06 -11.68 -93.54
N ALA A 14 11.34 -11.50 -93.23
CA ALA A 14 11.93 -10.48 -92.35
C ALA A 14 11.75 -9.06 -92.97
N VAL A 15 11.84 -7.95 -92.23
CA VAL A 15 13.07 -7.32 -91.72
C VAL A 15 12.78 -6.45 -90.48
N ALA A 16 13.68 -6.51 -89.49
CA ALA A 16 13.65 -5.89 -88.15
C ALA A 16 14.51 -4.57 -88.12
N PRO A 17 14.71 -3.81 -87.01
CA PRO A 17 15.00 -4.32 -85.66
C PRO A 17 14.35 -3.60 -84.43
N ALA A 18 14.01 -4.46 -83.47
CA ALA A 18 14.23 -4.39 -82.01
C ALA A 18 14.07 -3.05 -81.24
N VAL A 19 13.08 -3.01 -80.34
CA VAL A 19 13.27 -3.25 -78.89
C VAL A 19 12.03 -3.97 -78.35
N GLN A 20 12.19 -5.23 -77.92
CA GLN A 20 11.13 -6.01 -77.26
C GLN A 20 11.03 -5.62 -75.79
N VAL A 21 9.86 -5.14 -75.37
CA VAL A 21 9.48 -4.99 -73.97
C VAL A 21 9.12 -6.38 -73.43
N ALA A 22 9.79 -6.82 -72.38
CA ALA A 22 9.53 -8.10 -71.72
C ALA A 22 8.08 -8.18 -71.21
N PRO A 23 7.42 -9.35 -71.30
CA PRO A 23 6.05 -9.53 -70.79
C PRO A 23 6.02 -9.40 -69.26
N GLN A 24 5.11 -8.55 -68.78
CA GLN A 24 4.86 -8.33 -67.35
C GLN A 24 4.42 -9.64 -66.69
N ALA A 25 5.15 -10.06 -65.66
CA ALA A 25 4.76 -11.15 -64.79
C ALA A 25 3.48 -10.77 -64.02
N ALA A 26 2.49 -11.64 -64.04
CA ALA A 26 1.29 -11.50 -63.23
C ALA A 26 1.67 -11.41 -61.73
N PRO A 27 1.07 -10.49 -60.96
CA PRO A 27 1.38 -10.35 -59.54
C PRO A 27 0.94 -11.61 -58.79
N VAL A 28 1.91 -12.31 -58.19
CA VAL A 28 1.64 -13.39 -57.24
C VAL A 28 1.06 -12.74 -55.98
N VAL A 29 -0.24 -12.89 -55.77
CA VAL A 29 -0.92 -12.44 -54.55
C VAL A 29 -0.45 -13.34 -53.41
N GLN A 30 0.47 -12.85 -52.60
CA GLN A 30 0.93 -13.55 -51.41
C GLN A 30 -0.24 -13.55 -50.40
N ALA A 31 -0.83 -14.73 -50.16
CA ALA A 31 -1.88 -14.87 -49.15
C ALA A 31 -1.30 -14.52 -47.77
N VAL A 32 -1.72 -13.39 -47.21
CA VAL A 32 -1.38 -13.02 -45.83
C VAL A 32 -2.11 -13.99 -44.92
N ALA A 33 -1.34 -14.81 -44.18
CA ALA A 33 -1.91 -15.70 -43.18
C ALA A 33 -2.73 -14.89 -42.16
N PRO A 34 -3.93 -15.35 -41.77
CA PRO A 34 -4.73 -14.68 -40.76
C PRO A 34 -3.91 -14.53 -39.45
N PRO A 35 -4.07 -13.42 -38.71
CA PRO A 35 -3.35 -13.22 -37.46
C PRO A 35 -3.63 -14.37 -36.50
N ALA A 36 -2.57 -14.89 -35.88
CA ALA A 36 -2.67 -15.97 -34.92
C ALA A 36 -3.71 -15.58 -33.83
N PRO A 37 -4.58 -16.52 -33.41
CA PRO A 37 -5.56 -16.25 -32.37
C PRO A 37 -4.85 -15.71 -31.12
N PRO A 38 -5.44 -14.73 -30.42
CA PRO A 38 -4.81 -14.13 -29.25
C PRO A 38 -4.48 -15.24 -28.24
N LYS A 39 -3.22 -15.28 -27.80
CA LYS A 39 -2.77 -16.22 -26.77
C LYS A 39 -3.74 -16.13 -25.58
N PRO A 40 -4.27 -17.25 -25.08
CA PRO A 40 -5.14 -17.24 -23.90
C PRO A 40 -4.39 -16.57 -22.76
N LYS A 41 -5.03 -15.61 -22.07
CA LYS A 41 -4.45 -14.99 -20.87
C LYS A 41 -4.06 -16.11 -19.90
N PRO A 42 -2.82 -16.12 -19.36
CA PRO A 42 -2.42 -17.13 -18.40
C PRO A 42 -3.43 -17.14 -17.25
N LYS A 43 -3.93 -18.33 -16.89
CA LYS A 43 -4.83 -18.48 -15.74
C LYS A 43 -4.12 -17.96 -14.50
N GLN A 44 -4.75 -17.04 -13.78
CA GLN A 44 -4.20 -16.54 -12.53
C GLN A 44 -3.99 -17.70 -11.55
N THR A 45 -2.85 -17.71 -10.87
CA THR A 45 -2.60 -18.66 -9.79
C THR A 45 -3.59 -18.40 -8.63
N ARG A 46 -3.81 -19.40 -7.77
CA ARG A 46 -4.65 -19.21 -6.57
C ARG A 46 -4.18 -18.02 -5.72
N GLU A 47 -2.86 -17.86 -5.56
CA GLU A 47 -2.28 -16.72 -4.83
C GLU A 47 -2.64 -15.38 -5.46
N GLN A 48 -2.57 -15.26 -6.80
CA GLN A 48 -2.95 -14.04 -7.51
C GLN A 48 -4.45 -13.72 -7.36
N GLN A 49 -5.30 -14.74 -7.31
CA GLN A 49 -6.74 -14.57 -7.08
C GLN A 49 -7.02 -14.09 -5.65
N LEU A 50 -6.32 -14.63 -4.66
CA LEU A 50 -6.45 -14.20 -3.25
C LEU A 50 -5.98 -12.75 -3.06
N LEU A 51 -4.82 -12.39 -3.63
CA LEU A 51 -4.31 -11.01 -3.58
C LEU A 51 -5.27 -10.02 -4.27
N ALA A 52 -5.83 -10.40 -5.41
CA ALA A 52 -6.80 -9.57 -6.11
C ALA A 52 -8.06 -9.26 -5.26
N GLN A 53 -8.46 -10.15 -4.34
CA GLN A 53 -9.61 -9.92 -3.46
C GLN A 53 -9.33 -8.89 -2.36
N VAL A 54 -8.09 -8.84 -1.84
CA VAL A 54 -7.71 -7.89 -0.79
C VAL A 54 -7.23 -6.54 -1.32
N LYS A 55 -6.85 -6.47 -2.61
CA LYS A 55 -6.33 -5.26 -3.22
C LYS A 55 -7.31 -4.09 -3.11
N GLY A 56 -6.92 -3.05 -2.37
CA GLY A 56 -7.76 -1.89 -2.10
C GLY A 56 -8.99 -2.15 -1.22
N ASN A 57 -9.16 -3.36 -0.68
CA ASN A 57 -10.29 -3.74 0.16
C ASN A 57 -9.80 -4.14 1.56
N PRO A 58 -9.79 -3.21 2.52
CA PRO A 58 -9.24 -3.48 3.85
C PRO A 58 -10.10 -4.45 4.67
N ALA A 59 -11.37 -4.68 4.30
CA ALA A 59 -12.29 -5.61 4.97
C ALA A 59 -12.24 -7.04 4.43
N ALA A 60 -11.64 -7.26 3.25
CA ALA A 60 -11.68 -8.54 2.53
C ALA A 60 -11.21 -9.71 3.40
N LEU A 61 -10.10 -9.55 4.14
CA LEU A 61 -9.52 -10.63 4.93
C LEU A 61 -10.51 -11.21 5.96
N MET A 62 -11.40 -10.38 6.51
CA MET A 62 -12.41 -10.82 7.48
C MET A 62 -13.66 -11.42 6.81
N GLN A 63 -13.89 -11.15 5.52
CA GLN A 63 -15.03 -11.65 4.75
C GLN A 63 -14.74 -13.01 4.09
N MET A 64 -13.47 -13.33 3.86
CA MET A 64 -13.04 -14.60 3.25
C MET A 64 -13.31 -15.81 4.16
N SER A 65 -13.29 -17.02 3.60
CA SER A 65 -13.28 -18.26 4.39
C SER A 65 -12.04 -18.28 5.31
N ASP A 66 -12.09 -19.00 6.43
CA ASP A 66 -10.96 -19.07 7.37
C ASP A 66 -9.67 -19.55 6.68
N GLN A 67 -9.79 -20.55 5.80
CA GLN A 67 -8.66 -21.06 5.03
C GLN A 67 -8.16 -20.07 3.98
N ASP A 68 -9.04 -19.47 3.18
CA ASP A 68 -8.60 -18.54 2.13
C ASP A 68 -7.99 -17.27 2.73
N ALA A 69 -8.51 -16.81 3.88
CA ALA A 69 -7.92 -15.69 4.59
C ALA A 69 -6.50 -16.03 5.10
N ALA A 70 -6.31 -17.23 5.67
CA ALA A 70 -4.98 -17.70 6.08
C ALA A 70 -4.01 -17.81 4.88
N ASP A 71 -4.47 -18.37 3.76
CA ASP A 71 -3.69 -18.48 2.53
C ASP A 71 -3.36 -17.09 1.96
N THR A 72 -4.25 -16.12 2.13
CA THR A 72 -4.03 -14.72 1.73
C THR A 72 -2.95 -14.05 2.57
N VAL A 73 -2.91 -14.30 3.89
CA VAL A 73 -1.80 -13.83 4.74
C VAL A 73 -0.46 -14.35 4.22
N ALA A 74 -0.38 -15.64 3.86
CA ALA A 74 0.82 -16.22 3.29
C ALA A 74 1.18 -15.61 1.92
N ALA A 75 0.19 -15.30 1.08
CA ALA A 75 0.41 -14.63 -0.20
C ALA A 75 0.90 -13.18 -0.04
N VAL A 76 0.38 -12.46 0.95
CA VAL A 76 0.83 -11.10 1.30
C VAL A 76 2.25 -11.13 1.84
N GLU A 77 2.62 -12.08 2.72
CA GLU A 77 4.01 -12.21 3.23
C GLU A 77 5.05 -12.41 2.11
N LYS A 78 4.65 -13.01 0.98
CA LYS A 78 5.51 -13.22 -0.19
C LYS A 78 5.68 -11.97 -1.05
N GLN A 79 4.89 -10.91 -0.84
CA GLN A 79 5.02 -9.69 -1.63
C GLN A 79 6.41 -9.07 -1.45
N ALA A 80 6.96 -8.57 -2.55
CA ALA A 80 8.22 -7.87 -2.54
C ALA A 80 8.10 -6.58 -1.73
N ILE A 81 9.19 -6.21 -1.06
CA ILE A 81 9.30 -4.95 -0.33
C ILE A 81 10.55 -4.21 -0.77
N ALA A 82 10.51 -2.88 -0.78
CA ALA A 82 11.68 -2.10 -1.14
C ALA A 82 12.82 -2.35 -0.15
N THR A 83 14.01 -2.61 -0.68
CA THR A 83 15.23 -2.91 0.09
C THR A 83 16.09 -1.68 0.36
N ASP A 84 15.69 -0.52 -0.16
CA ASP A 84 16.35 0.79 -0.01
C ASP A 84 16.14 1.44 1.37
N GLY A 85 15.52 0.72 2.31
CA GLY A 85 15.22 1.20 3.66
C GLY A 85 14.05 2.20 3.73
N SER A 86 13.35 2.44 2.61
CA SER A 86 12.12 3.25 2.56
C SER A 86 10.92 2.56 3.20
N GLN A 87 10.97 1.23 3.33
CA GLN A 87 9.89 0.43 3.91
C GLN A 87 10.42 -0.48 5.01
N ARG A 88 9.56 -0.90 5.93
CA ARG A 88 9.89 -1.90 6.94
C ARG A 88 9.53 -3.28 6.46
N ASP A 89 10.48 -4.20 6.45
CA ASP A 89 10.26 -5.61 6.12
C ASP A 89 9.40 -6.32 7.20
N CYS A 90 8.09 -6.11 7.15
CA CYS A 90 7.09 -6.72 8.02
C CYS A 90 5.77 -6.96 7.27
N PHE A 91 4.92 -7.82 7.84
CA PHE A 91 3.60 -8.12 7.29
C PHE A 91 2.71 -6.87 7.20
N VAL A 92 2.65 -6.06 8.26
CA VAL A 92 1.79 -4.87 8.33
C VAL A 92 2.10 -3.92 7.17
N GLN A 93 3.38 -3.69 6.87
CA GLN A 93 3.77 -2.83 5.75
C GLN A 93 3.26 -3.36 4.41
N ARG A 94 3.40 -4.66 4.15
CA ARG A 94 2.92 -5.32 2.94
C ARG A 94 1.40 -5.27 2.85
N TYR A 95 0.71 -5.54 3.95
CA TYR A 95 -0.75 -5.48 4.01
C TYR A 95 -1.26 -4.06 3.74
N MET A 96 -0.68 -3.03 4.38
CA MET A 96 -1.03 -1.63 4.13
C MET A 96 -0.77 -1.20 2.68
N ALA A 97 0.24 -1.76 2.02
CA ALA A 97 0.49 -1.54 0.59
C ALA A 97 -0.58 -2.20 -0.28
N GLU A 98 -0.96 -3.44 0.04
CA GLU A 98 -1.97 -4.20 -0.70
C GLU A 98 -3.35 -3.53 -0.64
N ILE A 99 -3.75 -3.03 0.54
CA ILE A 99 -5.02 -2.30 0.72
C ILE A 99 -4.94 -0.84 0.24
N GLY A 100 -3.79 -0.39 -0.26
CA GLY A 100 -3.61 0.94 -0.86
C GLY A 100 -3.42 2.10 0.12
N TRP A 101 -3.13 1.83 1.40
CA TRP A 101 -2.94 2.89 2.42
C TRP A 101 -1.51 3.38 2.51
N ALA A 102 -0.53 2.54 2.14
CA ALA A 102 0.89 2.85 2.31
C ALA A 102 1.36 4.11 1.55
N THR A 103 0.68 4.49 0.47
CA THR A 103 1.08 5.59 -0.43
C THR A 103 0.27 6.87 -0.23
N ASN A 104 -0.78 6.84 0.60
CA ASN A 104 -1.55 8.02 0.92
C ASN A 104 -0.67 9.07 1.62
N LYS A 105 -0.95 10.34 1.30
CA LYS A 105 -0.17 11.50 1.76
C LYS A 105 -0.99 12.34 2.74
N PRO A 106 -0.35 12.97 3.74
CA PRO A 106 -1.02 13.97 4.55
C PRO A 106 -1.26 15.26 3.76
N GLU A 107 -2.14 16.11 4.26
CA GLU A 107 -2.16 17.52 3.84
C GLU A 107 -1.05 18.28 4.57
N LEU A 108 -0.16 18.94 3.82
CA LEU A 108 0.96 19.71 4.39
C LEU A 108 0.76 21.22 4.25
N LEU A 109 0.74 21.92 5.38
CA LEU A 109 0.51 23.36 5.43
C LEU A 109 1.71 24.11 6.01
N THR A 110 1.86 25.39 5.66
CA THR A 110 2.70 26.30 6.46
C THR A 110 2.14 26.39 7.87
N ASP A 111 2.95 26.74 8.85
CA ASP A 111 2.50 26.70 10.23
C ASP A 111 1.29 27.62 10.54
N ALA A 112 1.30 28.82 9.95
CA ALA A 112 0.17 29.75 10.07
C ALA A 112 -1.12 29.19 9.42
N ALA A 113 -1.00 28.54 8.26
CA ALA A 113 -2.14 27.90 7.60
C ALA A 113 -2.63 26.67 8.37
N TYR A 114 -1.71 25.91 8.97
CA TYR A 114 -2.01 24.79 9.86
C TYR A 114 -2.85 25.25 11.06
N GLU A 115 -2.42 26.28 11.79
CA GLU A 115 -3.17 26.76 12.97
C GLU A 115 -4.56 27.28 12.59
N LYS A 116 -4.68 27.95 11.44
CA LYS A 116 -5.98 28.40 10.92
C LYS A 116 -6.87 27.20 10.59
N ALA A 117 -6.35 26.19 9.92
CA ALA A 117 -7.09 24.98 9.55
C ALA A 117 -7.50 24.16 10.78
N ARG A 118 -6.59 23.99 11.73
CA ARG A 118 -6.83 23.29 13.00
C ARG A 118 -7.94 23.95 13.80
N LYS A 119 -7.87 25.26 14.02
CA LYS A 119 -8.91 26.03 14.73
C LYS A 119 -10.27 25.90 14.04
N LYS A 120 -10.30 25.96 12.71
CA LYS A 120 -11.52 25.76 11.92
C LYS A 120 -12.09 24.34 12.08
N ALA A 121 -11.23 23.34 12.20
CA ALA A 121 -11.64 21.96 12.43
C ALA A 121 -12.10 21.68 13.87
N GLY A 122 -11.85 22.60 14.81
CA GLY A 122 -12.11 22.37 16.24
C GLY A 122 -11.22 21.29 16.85
N GLU A 123 -10.06 21.03 16.22
CA GLU A 123 -9.16 19.94 16.60
C GLU A 123 -8.01 20.43 17.47
N GLU A 124 -7.46 19.54 18.29
CA GLU A 124 -6.21 19.78 19.00
C GLU A 124 -5.01 19.29 18.19
N SER A 125 -3.86 19.92 18.41
CA SER A 125 -2.61 19.43 17.84
C SER A 125 -2.20 18.14 18.56
N MET A 126 -1.75 17.18 17.77
CA MET A 126 -1.05 16.00 18.23
C MET A 126 0.41 16.11 17.79
N TYR A 127 1.31 15.54 18.57
CA TYR A 127 2.75 15.70 18.37
C TYR A 127 3.39 14.35 18.13
N HIS A 128 4.24 14.27 17.11
CA HIS A 128 4.91 13.01 16.81
C HIS A 128 5.89 12.64 17.93
N ALA A 129 5.82 11.38 18.34
CA ALA A 129 6.58 10.80 19.42
C ALA A 129 7.34 9.59 18.87
N ASP A 130 8.60 9.74 18.44
CA ASP A 130 9.38 8.57 18.04
C ASP A 130 10.80 8.50 18.62
N LYS A 131 11.08 7.34 19.22
CA LYS A 131 12.38 7.02 19.77
C LYS A 131 13.31 6.68 18.62
N ASN A 132 14.61 6.90 18.82
CA ASN A 132 15.61 6.33 17.90
C ASN A 132 15.40 4.81 17.83
N PHE A 133 15.09 4.29 16.64
CA PHE A 133 14.78 2.88 16.43
C PHE A 133 15.48 2.38 15.18
N GLY A 134 16.14 1.22 15.27
CA GLY A 134 16.87 0.62 14.14
C GLY A 134 17.97 1.52 13.55
N GLY A 135 18.57 2.41 14.36
CA GLY A 135 19.56 3.39 13.92
C GLY A 135 18.99 4.62 13.22
N LYS A 136 17.66 4.71 13.03
CA LYS A 136 16.96 5.86 12.44
C LYS A 136 16.57 6.86 13.52
N THR A 137 16.58 8.15 13.16
CA THR A 137 16.29 9.27 14.09
C THR A 137 14.88 9.82 13.87
N GLY A 138 14.35 10.59 14.84
CA GLY A 138 13.07 11.30 14.67
C GLY A 138 13.00 12.20 13.42
N LYS A 139 14.14 12.68 12.91
CA LYS A 139 14.20 13.39 11.62
C LYS A 139 13.77 12.50 10.45
N HIS A 140 14.20 11.23 10.43
CA HIS A 140 13.81 10.28 9.41
C HIS A 140 12.30 10.06 9.43
N TYR A 141 11.73 9.76 10.60
CA TYR A 141 10.29 9.52 10.73
C TYR A 141 9.44 10.76 10.42
N ASN A 142 9.88 11.95 10.83
CA ASN A 142 9.22 13.20 10.42
C ASN A 142 9.25 13.40 8.90
N GLN A 143 10.37 13.14 8.25
CA GLN A 143 10.46 13.19 6.79
C GLN A 143 9.50 12.17 6.16
N GLN A 144 9.48 10.93 6.65
CA GLN A 144 8.54 9.92 6.14
C GLN A 144 7.09 10.36 6.30
N LEU A 145 6.73 10.92 7.47
CA LEU A 145 5.38 11.42 7.72
C LEU A 145 5.02 12.56 6.76
N GLN A 146 5.90 13.55 6.63
CA GLN A 146 5.63 14.75 5.83
C GLN A 146 5.67 14.48 4.31
N THR A 147 6.71 13.84 3.79
CA THR A 147 6.93 13.79 2.33
C THR A 147 5.99 12.83 1.61
N GLY A 148 5.53 11.78 2.28
CA GLY A 148 4.81 10.71 1.61
C GLY A 148 5.68 9.92 0.61
N SER A 149 6.99 10.20 0.51
CA SER A 149 7.89 9.68 -0.53
C SER A 149 8.34 8.26 -0.27
N THR A 150 8.09 7.75 0.93
CA THR A 150 8.37 6.39 1.35
C THR A 150 7.11 5.81 1.99
N ALA A 151 6.98 4.48 1.97
CA ALA A 151 5.83 3.82 2.58
C ALA A 151 5.79 4.10 4.09
N TYR A 152 4.59 4.00 4.65
CA TYR A 152 4.36 4.22 6.06
C TYR A 152 5.17 3.23 6.91
N TYR A 153 6.29 3.65 7.52
CA TYR A 153 7.06 2.80 8.42
C TYR A 153 6.18 2.50 9.63
N SER A 154 5.49 1.36 9.61
CA SER A 154 4.58 0.91 10.65
C SER A 154 4.94 -0.53 10.98
N GLU A 155 5.47 -0.74 12.18
CA GLU A 155 5.57 -2.08 12.78
C GLU A 155 4.28 -2.47 13.53
N GLY A 156 3.17 -1.76 13.28
CA GLY A 156 1.89 -1.94 13.93
C GLY A 156 1.66 -1.01 15.12
N TYR A 157 0.79 -1.42 16.07
CA TYR A 157 0.34 -0.56 17.18
C TYR A 157 1.43 -0.17 18.20
N SER A 158 2.52 -0.95 18.30
CA SER A 158 3.71 -0.62 19.11
C SER A 158 4.98 -0.35 18.26
N GLY A 159 4.83 -0.30 16.93
CA GLY A 159 5.85 0.01 15.95
C GLY A 159 6.15 1.48 15.63
N ALA A 160 7.43 1.85 15.60
CA ALA A 160 7.95 3.20 15.27
C ALA A 160 7.33 3.79 13.98
N GLY A 161 7.24 5.12 13.88
CA GLY A 161 6.84 5.88 12.68
C GLY A 161 5.41 6.40 12.64
N THR A 162 4.58 6.06 13.63
CA THR A 162 3.12 6.21 13.53
C THR A 162 2.41 6.84 14.74
N TYR A 163 3.18 7.11 15.80
CA TYR A 163 2.69 7.62 17.07
C TYR A 163 2.50 9.11 17.11
N TRP A 164 1.42 9.49 17.79
CA TRP A 164 1.12 10.84 18.16
C TRP A 164 0.76 10.89 19.65
N ALA A 165 1.39 11.79 20.39
CA ALA A 165 0.97 12.19 21.72
C ALA A 165 -0.10 13.29 21.59
N HIS A 166 -1.28 13.05 22.15
CA HIS A 166 -2.38 14.00 22.10
C HIS A 166 -2.09 15.22 22.99
N ASN A 167 -2.12 16.41 22.38
CA ASN A 167 -2.04 17.71 23.06
C ASN A 167 -0.87 17.91 24.04
N SER A 168 0.17 17.08 23.96
CA SER A 168 1.32 17.17 24.88
C SER A 168 2.54 16.55 24.24
N ALA A 169 3.46 17.40 23.77
CA ALA A 169 4.77 16.96 23.32
C ALA A 169 5.71 16.61 24.50
N ALA A 170 5.33 16.95 25.74
CA ALA A 170 6.04 16.56 26.95
C ALA A 170 5.74 15.11 27.35
N ASP A 171 4.47 14.69 27.20
CA ASP A 171 4.02 13.32 27.50
C ASP A 171 4.48 12.30 26.45
N SER A 172 5.12 12.75 25.37
CA SER A 172 5.92 11.87 24.51
C SER A 172 7.24 11.46 25.19
N ALA A 173 7.25 11.21 26.49
CA ALA A 173 8.30 10.67 27.36
C ALA A 173 9.57 10.16 26.65
N CYS A 174 10.48 11.08 26.27
CA CYS A 174 11.79 10.79 25.68
C CYS A 174 11.80 10.28 24.22
N TYR A 175 10.68 10.33 23.50
CA TYR A 175 10.54 9.89 22.10
C TYR A 175 11.02 10.95 21.09
N GLY A 176 12.21 11.51 21.33
CA GLY A 176 13.01 12.19 20.31
C GLY A 176 13.17 13.71 20.44
N ARG A 177 14.33 14.21 19.96
CA ARG A 177 14.64 15.65 19.83
C ARG A 177 13.93 16.31 18.65
N TYR A 178 12.99 15.65 17.98
CA TYR A 178 12.37 16.17 16.76
C TYR A 178 10.85 16.16 16.88
N GLN A 179 10.22 17.33 16.78
CA GLN A 179 8.76 17.45 16.86
C GLN A 179 8.18 17.97 15.54
N VAL A 180 7.09 17.33 15.11
CA VAL A 180 6.14 17.84 14.12
C VAL A 180 4.74 17.75 14.72
N LYS A 181 3.86 18.70 14.38
CA LYS A 181 2.46 18.69 14.80
C LYS A 181 1.51 18.38 13.66
N ALA A 182 0.45 17.65 14.00
CA ALA A 182 -0.63 17.28 13.09
C ALA A 182 -1.97 17.26 13.82
N PHE A 183 -3.07 17.37 13.09
CA PHE A 183 -4.41 17.09 13.60
C PHE A 183 -5.13 16.08 12.71
N LEU A 184 -6.12 15.39 13.27
CA LEU A 184 -6.96 14.44 12.55
C LEU A 184 -7.95 15.20 11.67
N ASN A 185 -7.89 15.01 10.36
CA ASN A 185 -8.80 15.64 9.43
C ASN A 185 -10.09 14.81 9.26
N ARG A 186 -11.03 15.31 8.45
CA ARG A 186 -12.33 14.66 8.19
C ARG A 186 -12.27 13.23 7.62
N LYS A 187 -11.10 12.76 7.16
CA LYS A 187 -10.88 11.39 6.65
C LYS A 187 -10.51 10.41 7.77
N ALA A 188 -10.22 10.90 8.98
CA ALA A 188 -9.90 10.08 10.12
C ALA A 188 -11.14 9.29 10.59
N LYS A 189 -10.97 7.99 10.75
CA LYS A 189 -11.96 7.04 11.29
C LYS A 189 -11.31 6.29 12.43
N LEU A 190 -11.79 6.54 13.63
CA LEU A 190 -11.14 6.16 14.87
C LEU A 190 -11.68 4.83 15.40
N VAL A 191 -10.84 4.07 16.09
CA VAL A 191 -11.21 2.88 16.86
C VAL A 191 -10.33 2.78 18.10
N THR A 192 -10.86 2.25 19.20
CA THR A 192 -10.08 2.08 20.43
C THR A 192 -9.38 0.72 20.50
N THR A 193 -8.26 0.65 21.22
CA THR A 193 -7.60 -0.64 21.52
C THR A 193 -8.51 -1.61 22.27
N TYR A 194 -9.44 -1.13 23.11
CA TYR A 194 -10.45 -1.96 23.76
C TYR A 194 -11.32 -2.70 22.73
N THR A 195 -11.79 -1.96 21.72
CA THR A 195 -12.59 -2.56 20.63
C THR A 195 -11.76 -3.59 19.86
N LEU A 196 -10.51 -3.27 19.53
CA LEU A 196 -9.64 -4.17 18.78
C LEU A 196 -9.23 -5.41 19.58
N ALA A 197 -9.09 -5.30 20.90
CA ALA A 197 -8.88 -6.45 21.78
C ALA A 197 -10.08 -7.40 21.77
N ASN A 198 -11.31 -6.86 21.75
CA ASN A 198 -12.52 -7.67 21.59
C ASN A 198 -12.55 -8.37 20.23
N ASP A 199 -12.24 -7.63 19.16
CA ASP A 199 -12.21 -8.17 17.80
C ASP A 199 -11.14 -9.27 17.65
N ALA A 200 -9.97 -9.12 18.27
CA ALA A 200 -8.92 -10.14 18.30
C ALA A 200 -9.39 -11.45 18.97
N ARG A 201 -10.09 -11.32 20.12
CA ARG A 201 -10.68 -12.48 20.82
C ARG A 201 -11.77 -13.17 19.99
N GLN A 202 -12.59 -12.40 19.27
CA GLN A 202 -13.60 -12.96 18.36
C GLN A 202 -12.96 -13.65 17.16
N LEU A 203 -11.95 -13.03 16.55
CA LEU A 203 -11.19 -13.58 15.44
C LEU A 203 -10.62 -14.95 15.80
N LYS A 204 -9.95 -15.05 16.96
CA LYS A 204 -9.38 -16.31 17.46
C LYS A 204 -10.41 -17.45 17.55
N ARG A 205 -11.66 -17.12 17.91
CA ARG A 205 -12.76 -18.09 18.03
C ARG A 205 -13.40 -18.46 16.68
N GLN A 206 -13.60 -17.47 15.81
CA GLN A 206 -14.38 -17.64 14.58
C GLN A 206 -13.53 -18.08 13.38
N LYS A 207 -12.26 -17.67 13.35
CA LYS A 207 -11.32 -17.93 12.24
C LYS A 207 -9.94 -18.30 12.80
N PRO A 208 -9.81 -19.47 13.45
CA PRO A 208 -8.58 -19.88 14.11
C PRO A 208 -7.39 -20.02 13.16
N LYS A 209 -7.59 -20.39 11.88
CA LYS A 209 -6.50 -20.50 10.91
C LYS A 209 -5.98 -19.12 10.50
N LEU A 210 -6.87 -18.17 10.22
CA LEU A 210 -6.50 -16.79 9.95
C LEU A 210 -5.76 -16.19 11.15
N TYR A 211 -6.29 -16.37 12.37
CA TYR A 211 -5.64 -15.92 13.59
C TYR A 211 -4.21 -16.49 13.69
N ALA A 212 -4.05 -17.81 13.52
CA ALA A 212 -2.74 -18.45 13.57
C ALA A 212 -1.78 -17.93 12.48
N ALA A 213 -2.27 -17.71 11.26
CA ALA A 213 -1.48 -17.16 10.16
C ALA A 213 -1.01 -15.73 10.46
N LEU A 214 -1.87 -14.86 10.96
CA LEU A 214 -1.51 -13.48 11.34
C LEU A 214 -0.51 -13.45 12.50
N ILE A 215 -0.69 -14.30 13.50
CA ILE A 215 0.28 -14.45 14.60
C ILE A 215 1.61 -15.04 14.10
N GLY A 216 1.59 -15.94 13.11
CA GLY A 216 2.80 -16.49 12.50
C GLY A 216 3.55 -15.49 11.62
N ALA A 217 2.82 -14.63 10.90
CA ALA A 217 3.37 -13.57 10.04
C ALA A 217 3.93 -12.38 10.83
N LYS A 218 3.81 -12.37 12.17
CA LYS A 218 4.36 -11.28 12.99
C LYS A 218 5.89 -11.24 12.87
N ARG A 219 6.40 -10.27 12.13
CA ARG A 219 7.82 -9.89 12.08
C ARG A 219 7.93 -8.43 12.52
N GLY A 220 8.56 -8.16 13.68
CA GLY A 220 8.68 -6.81 14.24
C GLY A 220 8.16 -6.68 15.69
N TYR A 221 8.00 -5.44 16.15
CA TYR A 221 7.65 -5.10 17.54
C TYR A 221 6.16 -5.36 17.87
N GLY A 222 5.88 -5.80 19.11
CA GLY A 222 4.56 -6.23 19.57
C GLY A 222 4.60 -7.70 20.02
N ARG A 223 4.69 -7.95 21.33
CA ARG A 223 4.80 -9.30 21.90
C ARG A 223 3.46 -10.02 22.07
N ASN A 224 2.36 -9.37 21.67
CA ASN A 224 0.97 -9.69 22.03
C ASN A 224 0.00 -9.51 20.83
N GLU A 225 -1.29 -9.72 21.09
CA GLU A 225 -2.39 -9.58 20.11
C GLU A 225 -2.51 -8.16 19.52
N GLU A 226 -1.85 -7.15 20.10
CA GLU A 226 -1.83 -5.78 19.57
C GLU A 226 -1.18 -5.67 18.18
N SER A 227 -0.34 -6.64 17.82
CA SER A 227 0.20 -6.77 16.46
C SER A 227 -0.90 -6.96 15.39
N LEU A 228 -2.09 -7.43 15.79
CA LEU A 228 -3.25 -7.61 14.92
C LEU A 228 -4.06 -6.31 14.74
N TYR A 229 -3.89 -5.34 15.63
CA TYR A 229 -4.73 -4.13 15.68
C TYR A 229 -4.74 -3.32 14.39
N PRO A 230 -3.63 -3.13 13.66
CA PRO A 230 -3.66 -2.44 12.37
C PRO A 230 -4.57 -3.14 11.34
N ILE A 231 -4.53 -4.47 11.30
CA ILE A 231 -5.32 -5.27 10.35
C ILE A 231 -6.79 -5.24 10.74
N LEU A 232 -7.08 -5.39 12.04
CA LEU A 232 -8.45 -5.33 12.57
C LEU A 232 -9.07 -3.95 12.39
N ALA A 233 -8.32 -2.88 12.68
CA ALA A 233 -8.75 -1.51 12.44
C ALA A 233 -9.06 -1.27 10.97
N ALA A 234 -8.14 -1.69 10.08
CA ALA A 234 -8.35 -1.61 8.64
C ALA A 234 -9.61 -2.36 8.20
N ALA A 235 -9.85 -3.57 8.73
CA ALA A 235 -11.03 -4.36 8.41
C ALA A 235 -12.35 -3.69 8.82
N ARG A 236 -12.33 -2.85 9.87
CA ARG A 236 -13.46 -2.00 10.26
C ARG A 236 -13.62 -0.74 9.39
N GLY A 237 -12.67 -0.48 8.50
CA GLY A 237 -12.54 0.77 7.78
C GLY A 237 -12.03 1.93 8.65
N CYS A 238 -11.43 1.63 9.81
CA CYS A 238 -10.83 2.61 10.70
C CYS A 238 -9.33 2.75 10.40
N ASN A 239 -8.88 3.99 10.19
CA ASN A 239 -7.50 4.31 9.82
C ASN A 239 -6.74 5.06 10.92
N VAL A 240 -7.33 5.17 12.10
CA VAL A 240 -6.72 5.73 13.32
C VAL A 240 -7.07 4.86 14.51
N ILE A 241 -6.08 4.50 15.31
CA ILE A 241 -6.24 3.77 16.58
C ILE A 241 -6.00 4.75 17.73
N VAL A 242 -6.92 4.77 18.69
CA VAL A 242 -6.78 5.50 19.95
C VAL A 242 -6.50 4.51 21.07
N ARG A 243 -5.48 4.78 21.87
CA ARG A 243 -5.16 3.96 23.05
C ARG A 243 -6.21 4.17 24.13
N ASP A 244 -7.09 3.20 24.30
CA ASP A 244 -8.02 3.10 25.42
C ASP A 244 -8.23 1.62 25.74
N THR A 245 -7.88 1.21 26.94
CA THR A 245 -7.95 -0.19 27.39
C THR A 245 -9.23 -0.53 28.15
N PHE A 246 -10.08 0.47 28.42
CA PHE A 246 -11.24 0.32 29.30
C PHE A 246 -12.57 0.62 28.61
N SER A 247 -12.53 1.33 27.49
CA SER A 247 -13.72 1.92 26.87
C SER A 247 -13.75 1.77 25.35
N PRO A 248 -14.91 1.42 24.74
CA PRO A 248 -15.10 1.52 23.30
C PRO A 248 -15.30 2.97 22.83
N GLN A 249 -15.64 3.89 23.72
CA GLN A 249 -15.84 5.30 23.37
C GLN A 249 -14.52 5.93 22.95
N VAL A 250 -14.55 6.61 21.81
CA VAL A 250 -13.42 7.38 21.33
C VAL A 250 -13.39 8.71 22.07
N SER A 251 -12.69 8.74 23.21
CA SER A 251 -12.29 9.98 23.89
C SER A 251 -10.80 10.21 23.75
N ARG A 252 -10.43 11.49 23.58
CA ARG A 252 -9.03 11.91 23.57
C ARG A 252 -8.68 12.66 24.85
N SER A 253 -7.61 12.24 25.51
CA SER A 253 -7.10 12.89 26.73
C SER A 253 -5.63 13.23 26.56
N ALA A 254 -5.16 14.27 27.26
CA ALA A 254 -3.75 14.70 27.20
C ALA A 254 -2.79 13.52 27.39
N GLY A 255 -1.74 13.46 26.56
CA GLY A 255 -0.74 12.40 26.59
C GLY A 255 -1.20 11.03 26.07
N GLN A 256 -2.47 10.89 25.68
CA GLN A 256 -2.96 9.63 25.11
C GLN A 256 -2.31 9.36 23.76
N TYR A 257 -2.01 8.08 23.51
CA TYR A 257 -1.40 7.64 22.26
C TYR A 257 -2.43 7.45 21.16
N ILE A 258 -2.14 8.07 20.02
CA ILE A 258 -2.92 7.95 18.80
C ILE A 258 -1.99 7.42 17.72
N VAL A 259 -2.43 6.37 17.04
CA VAL A 259 -1.68 5.71 15.96
C VAL A 259 -2.46 5.89 14.67
N THR A 260 -1.88 6.58 13.70
CA THR A 260 -2.47 6.64 12.35
C THR A 260 -2.02 5.44 11.54
N LEU A 261 -2.88 4.85 10.72
CA LEU A 261 -2.54 3.76 9.80
C LEU A 261 -2.47 4.24 8.35
N ASP A 262 -3.17 5.34 8.07
CA ASP A 262 -3.23 6.05 6.80
C ASP A 262 -2.85 7.52 7.03
N ARG A 263 -1.79 7.99 6.39
CA ARG A 263 -1.37 9.40 6.50
C ARG A 263 -2.40 10.36 5.91
N GLY A 264 -3.28 9.89 5.04
CA GLY A 264 -4.40 10.67 4.51
C GLY A 264 -5.34 11.20 5.60
N ALA A 265 -5.34 10.59 6.79
CA ALA A 265 -6.10 11.07 7.95
C ALA A 265 -5.50 12.33 8.62
N LEU A 266 -4.32 12.78 8.19
CA LEU A 266 -3.59 13.87 8.84
C LEU A 266 -3.59 15.16 8.02
N THR A 267 -3.71 16.27 8.73
CA THR A 267 -3.22 17.59 8.28
C THR A 267 -2.04 17.96 9.15
N MET A 268 -0.92 18.36 8.55
CA MET A 268 0.38 18.48 9.20
C MET A 268 1.01 19.86 8.97
N SER A 269 1.73 20.36 9.98
CA SER A 269 2.63 21.50 9.79
C SER A 269 3.90 21.05 9.06
N LYS A 270 4.35 21.86 8.09
CA LYS A 270 5.66 21.70 7.43
C LYS A 270 6.82 22.01 8.37
N LYS A 271 6.57 22.77 9.45
CA LYS A 271 7.62 23.12 10.40
C LYS A 271 7.95 21.92 11.29
N THR A 272 9.23 21.65 11.40
CA THR A 272 9.81 20.63 12.28
C THR A 272 10.75 21.32 13.24
N VAL A 273 10.61 21.04 14.53
CA VAL A 273 11.54 21.52 15.57
C VAL A 273 12.58 20.45 15.83
N ALA A 274 13.86 20.81 15.78
CA ALA A 274 14.97 19.97 16.22
C ALA A 274 15.42 20.40 17.63
N GLY A 275 15.98 19.47 18.41
CA GLY A 275 16.39 19.73 19.80
C GLY A 275 15.27 19.77 20.83
N ALA A 276 14.08 19.25 20.54
CA ALA A 276 12.97 19.24 21.50
C ALA A 276 13.33 18.48 22.79
N THR A 277 12.86 19.00 23.92
CA THR A 277 13.04 18.41 25.26
C THR A 277 11.69 18.10 25.90
N THR A 278 11.68 17.23 26.91
CA THR A 278 10.46 16.84 27.65
C THR A 278 9.73 18.02 28.30
N TYR A 279 10.39 19.17 28.46
CA TYR A 279 9.81 20.38 29.06
C TYR A 279 9.54 21.49 28.04
N MET A 280 9.74 21.22 26.75
CA MET A 280 9.45 22.19 25.71
C MET A 280 7.93 22.30 25.54
N ASN A 281 7.41 23.51 25.72
CA ASN A 281 6.00 23.79 25.49
C ASN A 281 5.62 23.47 24.04
N ASN A 282 4.39 23.00 23.87
CA ASN A 282 3.70 22.96 22.59
C ASN A 282 3.75 24.36 21.96
N TRP A 283 4.19 24.45 20.72
CA TRP A 283 4.37 25.70 19.98
C TRP A 283 3.35 25.84 18.84
#